data_AF-A0A533Y9U1-F1
#
_entry.id   AF-A0A533Y9U1-F1
#
_cell.length_a   1.000
_cell.length_b   1.000
_cell.length_c   1.000
_cell.angle_alpha   90.00
_cell.angle_beta   90.00
_cell.angle_gamma   90.00
#
_symmetry.space_group_name_H-M   'P 1'
#
loop_
_entity.id
_entity.type
_entity.pdbx_description
1 polymer ?
#
loop_
_entity_poly.entity_id
_entity_poly.type
_entity_poly.pdbx_seq_one_letter_code
_entity_poly.pdbx_strand_id
1 'polypeptide(L)' 'IIRTSVDHGTAYDIVGRGVADDGSLVEAIRLAAQFVENRPRQ' A
#
# COMPACT_ATOMS: atom_id res chain seq x y z
N ILE A 1 8.19 -13.50 -3.73
CA ILE A 1 7.71 -12.71 -2.56
C ILE A 1 6.43 -11.98 -2.98
N ILE A 2 5.52 -11.65 -2.08
CA ILE A 2 4.37 -10.79 -2.39
C ILE A 2 4.77 -9.35 -2.08
N ARG A 3 4.59 -8.44 -3.06
CA ARG A 3 4.87 -7.01 -2.91
C ARG A 3 3.79 -6.20 -3.61
N THR A 4 3.16 -5.32 -2.86
CA THR A 4 2.23 -4.29 -3.34
C THR A 4 2.84 -2.91 -3.11
N SER A 5 2.20 -1.87 -3.64
CA SER A 5 2.68 -0.49 -3.55
C SER A 5 1.50 0.46 -3.56
N VAL A 6 1.73 1.65 -3.00
CA VAL A 6 0.88 2.81 -3.24
C VAL A 6 0.87 3.18 -4.74
N ASP A 7 -0.20 3.86 -5.14
CA ASP A 7 -0.45 4.40 -6.50
C ASP A 7 0.03 5.84 -6.69
N HIS A 8 0.63 6.45 -5.66
CA HIS A 8 1.16 7.81 -5.69
C HIS A 8 2.68 7.86 -5.51
N GLY A 9 3.27 9.01 -5.84
CA GLY A 9 4.69 9.30 -5.65
C GLY A 9 5.04 9.79 -4.24
N THR A 10 6.19 10.46 -4.11
CA THR A 10 6.73 10.93 -2.82
C THR A 10 6.02 12.14 -2.22
N ALA A 11 5.28 12.91 -3.04
CA ALA A 11 4.53 14.09 -2.60
C ALA A 11 5.36 15.08 -1.74
N TYR A 12 6.57 15.42 -2.22
CA TYR A 12 7.52 16.28 -1.49
C TYR A 12 6.96 17.66 -1.12
N ASP A 13 6.03 18.16 -1.93
CA ASP A 13 5.35 19.43 -1.73
C ASP A 13 4.51 19.47 -0.43
N ILE A 14 4.04 18.31 0.06
CA ILE A 14 3.18 18.21 1.26
C ILE A 14 3.83 17.55 2.48
N VAL A 15 5.14 17.23 2.42
CA VAL A 15 5.85 16.61 3.54
C VAL A 15 5.73 17.47 4.82
N GLY A 16 5.40 16.82 5.93
CA GLY A 16 5.28 17.47 7.25
C GLY A 16 4.02 18.32 7.43
N ARG A 17 3.14 18.43 6.43
CA ARG A 17 1.91 19.23 6.52
C ARG A 17 0.72 18.51 7.14
N GLY A 18 0.80 17.18 7.31
CA GLY A 18 -0.29 16.37 7.88
C GLY A 18 -1.53 16.23 6.98
N VAL A 19 -1.37 16.40 5.66
CA VAL A 19 -2.47 16.37 4.67
C VAL A 19 -2.35 15.24 3.65
N ALA A 20 -1.46 14.27 3.87
CA ALA A 20 -1.33 13.11 2.98
C ALA A 20 -2.56 12.20 3.13
N ASP A 21 -3.10 11.73 2.00
CA ASP A 21 -4.13 10.70 1.98
C ASP A 21 -3.48 9.31 2.09
N ASP A 22 -3.94 8.49 3.05
CA ASP A 22 -3.39 7.17 3.33
C ASP A 22 -4.18 6.02 2.67
N GLY A 23 -5.27 6.32 1.96
CA GLY A 23 -6.16 5.31 1.37
C GLY A 23 -5.43 4.30 0.49
N SER A 24 -4.54 4.78 -0.38
CA SER A 24 -3.73 3.93 -1.26
C SER A 24 -2.80 2.96 -0.51
N LEU A 25 -2.21 3.41 0.60
CA LEU A 25 -1.37 2.57 1.46
C LEU A 25 -2.19 1.46 2.12
N VAL A 26 -3.37 1.82 2.63
CA VAL A 26 -4.29 0.86 3.24
C VAL A 26 -4.69 -0.22 2.23
N GLU A 27 -5.05 0.17 1.01
CA GLU A 27 -5.41 -0.77 -0.06
C GLU A 27 -4.22 -1.65 -0.48
N ALA A 28 -3.02 -1.10 -0.59
CA ALA A 28 -1.83 -1.89 -0.90
C ALA A 28 -1.59 -2.99 0.15
N ILE A 29 -1.76 -2.68 1.44
CA ILE A 29 -1.62 -3.66 2.53
C ILE A 29 -2.72 -4.72 2.45
N ARG A 30 -3.99 -4.32 2.27
CA ARG A 30 -5.12 -5.23 2.14
C ARG A 30 -4.95 -6.21 0.99
N LEU A 31 -4.50 -5.71 -0.17
CA LEU A 31 -4.24 -6.53 -1.34
C LEU A 31 -3.13 -7.56 -1.09
N ALA A 32 -2.06 -7.17 -0.39
CA ALA A 32 -1.00 -8.11 -0.02
C ALA A 32 -1.53 -9.23 0.88
N ALA A 33 -2.37 -8.89 1.87
CA ALA A 33 -3.02 -9.88 2.74
C ALA A 33 -3.90 -10.84 1.94
N GLN A 34 -4.73 -10.34 1.02
CA GLN A 34 -5.55 -11.16 0.13
C GLN A 34 -4.70 -12.12 -0.72
N PHE A 35 -3.56 -11.66 -1.25
CA PHE A 35 -2.65 -12.54 -2.00
C PHE A 35 -2.01 -13.62 -1.12
N VAL A 36 -1.74 -13.34 0.15
CA VAL A 36 -1.24 -14.33 1.11
C VAL A 36 -2.31 -15.38 1.40
N GLU A 37 -3.55 -14.96 1.66
CA GLU A 37 -4.68 -15.86 1.93
C GLU A 37 -4.97 -16.80 0.77
N ASN A 38 -4.86 -16.30 -0.46
CA ASN A 38 -5.11 -17.08 -1.68
C ASN A 38 -3.89 -17.88 -2.17
N ARG A 39 -2.75 -17.79 -1.47
CA ARG A 39 -1.55 -18.53 -1.87
C ARG A 39 -1.74 -20.02 -1.53
N PRO A 40 -1.71 -20.94 -2.50
CA PRO A 40 -1.76 -22.37 -2.20
C PRO A 40 -0.58 -22.73 -1.29
N ARG A 41 -0.87 -23.49 -0.23
CA ARG A 41 0.19 -24.04 0.63
C ARG A 41 0.99 -25.01 -0.22
N GLN A 42 2.28 -24.73 -0.37
CA GLN A 42 3.26 -25.68 -0.89
C GLN A 42 3.65 -26.67 0.20
#